data_AF-A0A172WPH1-F1
#
_entry.id   AF-A0A172WPH1-F1
#
_cell.length_a   1.000
_cell.length_b   1.000
_cell.length_c   1.000
_cell.angle_alpha   90.00
_cell.angle_beta   90.00
_cell.angle_gamma   90.00
#
_symmetry.space_group_name_H-M   'P 1'
#
loop_
_entity.id
_entity.type
_entity.pdbx_description
1 polymer ?
#
loop_
_entity_poly.entity_id
_entity_poly.type
_entity_poly.pdbx_seq_one_letter_code
_entity_poly.pdbx_strand_id
1 'polypeptide(L)'
;MIYSTGSSHLLSATLTCRTGKSTLQAPLDGFAISAWTRDPQGIYLGGNEMAMTPRSLLAFSVYRRGGLSASGERLLSQDWIKLPGHPTPARATPGSATAMAGSSPSSAFL
;
A
#
# COMPACT_ATOMS: atom_id res chain seq x y z
N MET A 1 -0.04 18.28 15.16
CA MET A 1 1.32 17.97 14.66
C MET A 1 1.69 19.02 13.64
N ILE A 2 2.90 19.58 13.71
CA ILE A 2 3.40 20.52 12.69
C ILE A 2 3.85 19.70 11.49
N TYR A 3 3.51 20.12 10.28
CA TYR A 3 3.98 19.46 9.06
C TYR A 3 5.50 19.66 8.91
N SER A 4 6.26 18.58 8.95
CA SER A 4 7.73 18.62 8.90
C SER A 4 8.31 17.36 8.27
N THR A 5 9.13 17.53 7.24
CA THR A 5 9.92 16.46 6.62
C THR A 5 10.96 15.88 7.60
N GLY A 6 11.43 16.69 8.56
CA GLY A 6 12.33 16.22 9.61
C GLY A 6 11.67 15.19 10.53
N SER A 7 10.38 15.35 10.84
CA SER A 7 9.66 14.42 11.71
C SER A 7 9.52 13.02 11.08
N SER A 8 9.23 12.94 9.78
CA SER A 8 9.20 11.64 9.10
C SER A 8 10.60 11.06 8.92
N HIS A 9 11.64 11.89 8.73
CA HIS A 9 13.03 11.40 8.70
C HIS A 9 13.46 10.77 10.02
N LEU A 10 13.14 11.40 11.15
CA LEU A 10 13.41 10.83 12.48
C LEU A 10 12.69 9.50 12.71
N LEU A 11 11.48 9.33 12.16
CA LEU A 11 10.78 8.05 12.18
C LEU A 11 11.54 6.98 11.38
N SER A 12 12.02 7.31 10.17
CA SER A 12 12.84 6.40 9.34
C SER A 12 14.13 5.97 10.07
N ALA A 13 14.83 6.92 10.68
CA ALA A 13 16.02 6.66 11.49
C ALA A 13 15.70 5.76 12.70
N THR A 14 14.61 6.05 13.41
CA THR A 14 14.19 5.25 14.58
C THR A 14 13.87 3.80 14.20
N LEU A 15 13.12 3.59 13.10
CA LEU A 15 12.81 2.25 12.59
C LEU A 15 14.07 1.49 12.19
N THR A 16 14.98 2.17 11.48
CA THR A 16 16.26 1.58 11.05
C THR A 16 17.08 1.14 12.26
N CYS A 17 17.25 2.01 13.26
CA CYS A 17 18.00 1.71 14.47
C CYS A 17 17.36 0.60 15.32
N ARG A 18 16.03 0.62 15.48
CA ARG A 18 15.31 -0.35 16.35
C ARG A 18 15.21 -1.74 15.73
N THR A 19 15.17 -1.84 14.41
CA THR A 19 14.98 -3.12 13.71
C THR A 19 16.26 -3.69 13.11
N GLY A 20 17.30 -2.87 12.94
CA GLY A 20 18.49 -3.22 12.17
C GLY A 20 18.21 -3.41 10.67
N LYS A 21 17.00 -3.08 10.19
CA LYS A 21 16.57 -3.24 8.81
C LYS A 21 16.44 -1.88 8.14
N SER A 22 16.77 -1.82 6.86
CA SER A 22 16.55 -0.62 6.06
C SER A 22 15.06 -0.41 5.80
N THR A 23 14.60 0.84 5.85
CA THR A 23 13.23 1.22 5.46
C THR A 23 12.93 1.01 3.96
N LEU A 24 13.95 0.78 3.13
CA LEU A 24 13.79 0.32 1.75
C LEU A 24 13.20 -1.10 1.65
N GLN A 25 13.40 -1.93 2.67
CA GLN A 25 12.92 -3.31 2.69
C GLN A 25 11.43 -3.34 3.06
N ALA A 26 10.55 -3.27 2.05
CA ALA A 26 9.12 -3.50 2.23
C ALA A 26 8.75 -4.92 1.77
N PRO A 27 8.01 -5.71 2.56
CA PRO A 27 7.54 -7.05 2.19
C PRO A 27 6.31 -6.94 1.27
N LEU A 28 6.48 -6.37 0.08
CA LEU A 28 5.40 -6.11 -0.86
C LEU A 28 5.72 -6.68 -2.24
N ASP A 29 4.91 -7.63 -2.68
CA ASP A 29 5.01 -8.17 -4.04
C ASP A 29 4.74 -7.08 -5.08
N GLY A 30 5.62 -7.00 -6.09
CA GLY A 30 5.50 -6.02 -7.16
C GLY A 30 5.80 -4.57 -6.75
N PHE A 31 6.37 -4.36 -5.55
CA PHE A 31 6.83 -3.07 -5.08
C PHE A 31 8.35 -2.94 -5.25
N ALA A 32 8.76 -1.80 -5.81
CA ALA A 32 10.17 -1.40 -5.86
C ALA A 32 10.29 0.12 -5.88
N ILE A 33 11.33 0.62 -5.22
CA ILE A 33 11.76 2.03 -5.26
C ILE A 33 13.00 2.09 -6.14
N SER A 34 12.96 2.85 -7.22
CA SER A 34 14.07 2.94 -8.19
C SER A 34 15.18 3.87 -7.72
N ALA A 35 14.84 4.90 -6.93
CA ALA A 35 15.81 5.78 -6.28
C ALA A 35 15.19 6.36 -5.01
N TRP A 36 15.99 6.49 -3.96
CA TRP A 36 15.57 7.09 -2.70
C TRP A 36 16.74 7.81 -2.06
N THR A 37 16.56 9.10 -1.79
CA THR A 37 17.56 9.93 -1.14
C THR A 37 17.89 9.41 0.26
N ARG A 38 19.17 9.51 0.61
CA ARG A 38 19.72 9.16 1.91
C ARG A 38 20.43 10.36 2.51
N ASP A 39 20.46 10.42 3.84
CA ASP A 39 21.33 11.35 4.55
C ASP A 39 22.80 10.89 4.49
N PRO A 40 23.77 11.71 4.97
CA PRO A 40 25.18 11.34 4.99
C PRO A 40 25.50 10.09 5.83
N GLN A 41 24.63 9.69 6.76
CA GLN A 41 24.77 8.47 7.55
C GLN A 41 24.19 7.24 6.82
N GLY A 42 23.64 7.41 5.62
CA GLY A 42 23.09 6.35 4.79
C GLY A 42 21.64 5.99 5.10
N ILE A 43 20.95 6.76 5.95
CA ILE A 43 19.55 6.51 6.32
C ILE A 43 18.64 7.12 5.24
N TYR A 44 17.70 6.33 4.72
CA TYR A 44 16.72 6.82 3.74
C TYR A 44 15.80 7.87 4.35
N LEU A 45 15.49 8.91 3.58
CA LEU A 45 14.57 9.97 4.01
C LEU A 45 13.17 9.43 4.33
N GLY A 46 12.46 10.13 5.21
CA GLY A 46 11.15 9.70 5.70
C GLY A 46 10.00 9.89 4.72
N GLY A 47 9.80 8.94 3.81
CA GLY A 47 8.60 8.82 2.97
C GLY A 47 8.47 9.88 1.86
N ASN A 48 9.53 10.64 1.60
CA ASN A 48 9.65 11.59 0.49
C ASN A 48 10.83 11.22 -0.42
N GLU A 49 10.95 11.88 -1.57
CA GLU A 49 12.04 11.67 -2.54
C GLU A 49 12.23 10.20 -2.96
N MET A 50 11.11 9.48 -3.02
CA MET A 50 11.05 8.11 -3.53
C MET A 50 10.65 8.15 -5.00
N ALA A 51 11.55 7.74 -5.88
CA ALA A 51 11.22 7.46 -7.26
C ALA A 51 10.61 6.05 -7.35
N MET A 52 9.38 5.97 -7.84
CA MET A 52 8.63 4.72 -7.96
C MET A 52 7.84 4.70 -9.27
N THR A 53 7.69 3.51 -9.85
CA THR A 53 6.76 3.33 -10.97
C THR A 53 5.31 3.43 -10.49
N PRO A 54 4.34 3.79 -11.37
CA PRO A 54 2.93 3.74 -11.02
C PRO A 54 2.46 2.36 -10.52
N ARG A 55 3.04 1.27 -11.06
CA ARG A 55 2.77 -0.10 -10.60
C ARG A 55 3.24 -0.32 -9.17
N SER A 56 4.44 0.16 -8.83
CA SER A 56 4.95 0.10 -7.45
C SER A 56 4.07 0.91 -6.50
N LEU A 57 3.58 2.09 -6.92
CA LEU A 57 2.66 2.90 -6.11
C LEU A 57 1.34 2.17 -5.85
N LEU A 58 0.81 1.46 -6.85
CA LEU A 58 -0.37 0.62 -6.68
C LEU A 58 -0.11 -0.52 -5.70
N ALA A 59 1.03 -1.21 -5.80
CA ALA A 59 1.41 -2.27 -4.85
C ALA A 59 1.55 -1.74 -3.41
N PHE A 60 2.08 -0.51 -3.25
CA PHE A 60 2.23 0.18 -1.97
C PHE A 60 0.91 0.63 -1.33
N SER A 61 -0.20 0.68 -2.09
CA SER A 61 -1.51 1.16 -1.60
C SER A 61 -2.23 0.20 -0.62
N VAL A 62 -1.50 -0.59 0.17
CA VAL A 62 -1.96 -1.59 1.16
C VAL A 62 -3.10 -1.06 2.06
N TYR A 63 -3.01 0.20 2.47
CA TYR A 63 -4.03 0.83 3.27
C TYR A 63 -5.43 0.80 2.60
N ARG A 64 -5.49 1.05 1.29
CA ARG A 64 -6.74 1.03 0.50
C ARG A 64 -7.38 -0.36 0.43
N ARG A 65 -6.58 -1.41 0.67
CA ARG A 65 -7.03 -2.82 0.70
C ARG A 65 -7.29 -3.32 2.13
N GLY A 66 -7.49 -2.42 3.10
CA GLY A 66 -7.75 -2.83 4.48
C GLY A 66 -6.55 -3.51 5.16
N GLY A 67 -5.34 -3.15 4.74
CA GLY A 67 -4.10 -3.65 5.35
C GLY A 67 -3.58 -4.95 4.75
N LEU A 68 -4.16 -5.39 3.64
CA LEU A 68 -3.80 -6.63 2.97
C LEU A 68 -2.84 -6.38 1.79
N SER A 69 -1.91 -7.31 1.60
CA SER A 69 -1.06 -7.42 0.41
C SER A 69 -1.90 -7.83 -0.82
N ALA A 70 -1.27 -7.95 -1.99
CA ALA A 70 -1.94 -8.49 -3.18
C ALA A 70 -2.28 -9.98 -3.04
N SER A 71 -1.45 -10.71 -2.29
CA SER A 71 -1.61 -12.13 -1.98
C SER A 71 -2.56 -12.41 -0.80
N GLY A 72 -3.09 -11.37 -0.15
CA GLY A 72 -4.02 -11.49 0.98
C GLY A 72 -3.35 -11.59 2.36
N GLU A 73 -2.02 -11.45 2.44
CA GLU A 73 -1.29 -11.37 3.70
C GLU A 73 -1.59 -10.06 4.44
N ARG A 74 -1.77 -10.12 5.76
CA ARG A 74 -1.99 -8.93 6.58
C ARG A 74 -0.67 -8.26 6.95
N LEU A 75 -0.43 -7.09 6.37
CA LEU A 75 0.77 -6.29 6.61
C LEU A 75 0.54 -5.12 7.58
N LEU A 76 -0.71 -4.64 7.67
CA LEU A 76 -1.10 -3.60 8.63
C LEU A 76 -2.17 -4.15 9.60
N SER A 77 -1.99 -3.84 10.89
CA SER A 77 -2.96 -4.21 11.92
C SER A 77 -4.34 -3.63 11.60
N GLN A 78 -5.39 -4.43 11.80
CA GLN A 78 -6.76 -3.95 11.63
C GLN A 78 -7.08 -2.80 12.59
N ASP A 79 -6.55 -2.87 13.82
CA ASP A 79 -6.83 -1.86 14.84
C ASP A 79 -6.21 -0.52 14.46
N TRP A 80 -5.01 -0.54 13.88
CA TRP A 80 -4.37 0.66 13.35
C TRP A 80 -5.18 1.28 12.20
N ILE A 81 -5.78 0.46 11.33
CA ILE A 81 -6.63 0.95 10.23
C ILE A 81 -7.93 1.58 10.74
N LYS A 82 -8.48 1.03 11.84
CA LYS A 82 -9.72 1.50 12.46
C LYS A 82 -9.53 2.74 13.34
N LEU A 83 -8.29 3.21 13.53
CA LEU A 83 -8.05 4.42 14.32
C LEU A 83 -8.82 5.62 13.75
N PRO A 84 -9.41 6.47 14.62
CA PRO A 84 -10.09 7.68 14.17
C PRO A 84 -9.18 8.58 13.33
N GLY A 85 -9.69 9.08 12.21
CA GLY A 85 -8.95 9.95 11.28
C GLY A 85 -8.23 9.21 10.15
N HIS A 86 -8.22 7.88 10.14
CA HIS A 86 -7.74 7.08 9.03
C HIS A 86 -8.87 6.88 7.98
N PRO A 87 -8.62 7.06 6.66
CA PRO A 87 -9.66 6.95 5.63
C PRO A 87 -10.22 5.52 5.52
N THR A 88 -11.47 5.29 5.91
CA THR A 88 -12.08 3.95 5.90
C THR A 88 -11.88 3.28 4.52
N PRO A 89 -11.22 2.11 4.44
CA PRO A 89 -11.03 1.43 3.17
C PRO A 89 -12.41 1.19 2.56
N ALA A 90 -12.55 1.51 1.26
CA ALA A 90 -13.82 1.35 0.56
C ALA A 90 -14.32 -0.09 0.80
N ARG A 91 -15.48 -0.22 1.46
CA ARG A 91 -16.14 -1.50 1.62
C ARG A 91 -16.44 -2.01 0.22
N ALA A 92 -15.77 -3.09 -0.20
CA ALA A 92 -16.18 -3.79 -1.41
C ALA A 92 -17.62 -4.26 -1.18
N THR A 93 -18.57 -3.69 -1.90
CA THR A 93 -19.95 -4.14 -1.91
C THR A 93 -19.95 -5.52 -2.57
N PRO A 94 -20.29 -6.61 -1.87
CA PRO A 94 -20.47 -7.89 -2.53
C PRO A 94 -21.76 -7.76 -3.36
N GLY A 95 -21.66 -7.69 -4.69
CA GLY A 95 -22.84 -7.71 -5.55
C GLY A 95 -22.77 -7.07 -6.93
N SER A 96 -21.74 -6.28 -7.28
CA SER A 96 -21.71 -5.57 -8.58
C SER A 96 -20.95 -6.29 -9.70
N ALA A 97 -20.74 -7.61 -9.57
CA ALA A 97 -20.13 -8.44 -10.61
C ALA A 97 -20.98 -9.67 -10.95
N THR A 98 -22.29 -9.49 -11.17
CA THR A 98 -23.15 -10.52 -11.76
C THR A 98 -24.19 -9.89 -12.68
N ALA A 99 -23.82 -9.61 -13.95
CA ALA A 99 -24.74 -9.53 -15.08
C ALA A 99 -24.00 -9.20 -16.39
N MET A 100 -23.05 -10.03 -16.84
CA MET A 100 -22.64 -10.07 -18.25
C MET A 100 -22.14 -11.49 -18.59
N ALA A 101 -22.98 -12.49 -18.38
CA ALA A 101 -22.77 -13.82 -18.94
C ALA A 101 -24.14 -14.49 -19.14
N GLY A 102 -24.48 -14.77 -20.40
CA GLY A 102 -25.59 -15.65 -20.74
C GLY A 102 -26.71 -15.02 -21.56
N SER A 103 -26.49 -14.86 -22.87
CA SER A 103 -27.58 -14.93 -23.85
C SER A 103 -27.02 -15.58 -25.11
N SER A 104 -26.96 -16.91 -25.12
CA SER A 104 -26.93 -17.68 -26.37
C SER A 104 -28.38 -17.88 -26.82
N PRO A 105 -28.76 -17.50 -28.05
CA PRO A 105 -30.08 -17.81 -28.58
C PRO A 105 -30.06 -19.23 -29.15
N SER A 106 -30.86 -20.13 -28.57
CA SER A 106 -31.19 -21.41 -29.21
C SER A 106 -32.62 -21.32 -29.77
N SER A 107 -32.67 -21.31 -31.10
CA SER A 107 -33.67 -21.90 -32.00
C SER A 107 -35.10 -22.14 -31.48
N ALA A 108 -36.06 -21.41 -32.06
CA ALA A 108 -37.45 -21.86 -32.16
C ALA A 108 -37.69 -22.34 -33.60
N PHE A 109 -37.94 -23.64 -33.74
CA PHE A 109 -38.64 -24.22 -34.88
C PHE A 109 -40.13 -23.86 -34.73
N LEU A 110 -40.67 -23.15 -35.72
CA LEU A 110 -41.94 -23.35 -36.46
C LEU A 110 -42.29 -22.07 -37.21
#